data_AF-A0A7V3SP70-F1
#
_entry.id   AF-A0A7V3SP70-F1
#
_cell.length_a   1.000
_cell.length_b   1.000
_cell.length_c   1.000
_cell.angle_alpha   90.00
_cell.angle_beta   90.00
_cell.angle_gamma   90.00
#
_symmetry.space_group_name_H-M   'P 1'
#
loop_
_entity.id
_entity.type
_entity.pdbx_description
1 polymer ?
#
loop_
_entity_poly.entity_id
_entity_poly.type
_entity_poly.pdbx_seq_one_letter_code
_entity_poly.pdbx_strand_id
1 'polypeptide(L)'
;ATVAQPTAGKGWELDAIAAAVIGGTSLMGGQGSIVGTLLGAFLMAIIRNGCNLLNVEVEWQQVLIGAMVIVAVFYDRWQRGRR
;
A
#
# COMPACT_ATOMS: atom_id res chain seq x y z
N ALA A 1 28.79 -6.06 9.65
CA ALA A 1 27.52 -6.46 10.28
C ALA A 1 26.39 -5.81 9.49
N THR A 2 25.82 -6.52 8.52
CA THR A 2 24.59 -6.07 7.87
C THR A 2 23.48 -6.22 8.90
N VAL A 3 23.21 -5.14 9.61
CA VAL A 3 22.13 -5.05 10.59
C VAL A 3 20.83 -5.40 9.87
N ALA A 4 20.40 -6.65 9.99
CA ALA A 4 19.01 -7.01 9.71
C ALA A 4 18.20 -6.25 10.75
N GLN A 5 17.71 -5.06 10.40
CA GLN A 5 16.80 -4.33 11.26
C GLN A 5 15.61 -5.26 11.51
N PRO A 6 15.31 -5.66 12.76
CA PRO A 6 14.19 -6.54 13.06
C PRO A 6 12.83 -5.90 12.69
N THR A 7 12.83 -4.61 12.35
CA THR A 7 11.69 -3.85 11.84
C THR A 7 11.47 -4.02 10.33
N ALA A 8 12.39 -4.65 9.59
CA ALA A 8 12.33 -4.69 8.12
C ALA A 8 11.05 -5.34 7.56
N GLY A 9 10.41 -6.25 8.31
CA GLY A 9 9.13 -6.86 7.95
C GLY A 9 7.88 -6.14 8.50
N LYS A 10 8.04 -5.17 9.42
CA LYS A 10 6.90 -4.43 9.98
C LYS A 10 6.31 -3.52 8.89
N GLY A 11 5.02 -3.69 8.63
CA GLY A 11 4.28 -2.89 7.65
C GLY A 11 4.17 -3.53 6.26
N TRP A 12 4.84 -4.66 5.99
CA TRP A 12 4.69 -5.37 4.72
C TRP A 12 3.29 -5.99 4.58
N GLU A 13 2.69 -6.42 5.69
CA GLU A 13 1.31 -6.92 5.68
C GLU A 13 0.34 -5.78 5.34
N LEU A 14 0.58 -4.59 5.89
CA LEU A 14 -0.22 -3.39 5.64
C LEU A 14 -0.08 -2.94 4.18
N ASP A 15 1.14 -2.98 3.64
CA ASP A 15 1.42 -2.67 2.24
C ASP A 15 0.75 -3.67 1.29
N ALA A 16 0.75 -4.97 1.63
CA ALA A 16 0.10 -6.00 0.83
C ALA A 16 -1.42 -5.80 0.78
N ILE A 17 -2.04 -5.44 1.91
CA ILE A 17 -3.47 -5.11 1.99
C ILE A 17 -3.76 -3.83 1.19
N ALA A 18 -2.93 -2.78 1.33
CA ALA A 18 -3.10 -1.53 0.59
C ALA A 18 -2.99 -1.74 -0.92
N ALA A 19 -2.00 -2.48 -1.40
CA ALA A 19 -1.84 -2.84 -2.81
C ALA A 19 -3.08 -3.56 -3.37
N ALA A 20 -3.63 -4.52 -2.61
CA ALA A 20 -4.83 -5.25 -2.98
C ALA A 20 -6.06 -4.34 -3.08
N VAL A 21 -6.26 -3.45 -2.10
CA VAL A 21 -7.40 -2.52 -2.05
C VAL A 21 -7.31 -1.46 -3.15
N ILE A 22 -6.14 -0.85 -3.34
CA ILE A 22 -5.88 0.11 -4.44
C ILE A 22 -6.14 -0.57 -5.79
N GLY A 23 -5.74 -1.84 -5.93
CA GLY A 23 -5.97 -2.67 -7.11
C GLY A 23 -7.42 -3.10 -7.34
N GLY A 24 -8.35 -2.73 -6.45
CA GLY A 24 -9.78 -3.05 -6.57
C GLY A 24 -10.16 -4.45 -6.08
N THR A 25 -9.33 -5.07 -5.23
CA THR A 25 -9.63 -6.36 -4.59
C THR A 25 -10.43 -6.17 -3.31
N SER A 26 -11.61 -6.79 -3.25
CA SER A 26 -12.49 -6.74 -2.08
C SER A 26 -11.94 -7.55 -0.90
N LEU A 27 -11.73 -6.86 0.23
CA LEU A 27 -11.39 -7.48 1.52
C LEU A 27 -12.57 -8.18 2.22
N MET A 28 -13.82 -7.89 1.84
CA MET A 28 -15.03 -8.45 2.46
C MET A 28 -15.60 -9.67 1.70
N GLY A 29 -14.88 -10.15 0.68
CA GLY A 29 -15.23 -11.35 -0.07
C GLY A 29 -15.90 -11.04 -1.42
N GLY A 30 -15.35 -11.66 -2.48
CA GLY A 30 -16.12 -12.05 -3.67
C GLY A 30 -15.62 -11.55 -5.03
N GLN A 31 -15.04 -10.35 -5.14
CA GLN A 31 -14.62 -9.81 -6.44
C GLN A 31 -13.36 -8.94 -6.33
N GLY A 32 -12.39 -9.24 -7.18
CA GLY A 32 -11.11 -8.55 -7.34
C GLY A 32 -10.36 -9.17 -8.51
N SER A 33 -9.59 -8.37 -9.25
CA SER A 33 -8.77 -8.86 -10.36
C SER A 33 -7.31 -8.94 -9.94
N ILE A 34 -6.65 -10.05 -10.28
CA ILE A 34 -5.20 -10.22 -10.12
C ILE A 34 -4.46 -9.10 -10.84
N VAL A 35 -4.92 -8.72 -12.04
CA VAL A 35 -4.29 -7.65 -12.84
C VAL A 35 -4.40 -6.31 -12.13
N GLY A 36 -5.55 -6.02 -11.51
CA GLY A 36 -5.74 -4.80 -10.71
C GLY A 36 -4.81 -4.77 -9.50
N THR A 37 -4.69 -5.90 -8.79
CA THR A 37 -3.79 -6.03 -7.64
C THR A 37 -2.31 -5.86 -8.01
N LEU A 38 -1.88 -6.42 -9.14
CA LEU A 38 -0.52 -6.23 -9.66
C LEU A 38 -0.23 -4.76 -9.97
N LEU A 39 -1.19 -4.05 -10.56
CA LEU A 39 -1.08 -2.61 -10.80
C LEU A 39 -1.03 -1.81 -9.48
N GLY A 40 -1.82 -2.21 -8.48
CA GLY A 40 -1.77 -1.62 -7.13
C GLY A 40 -0.42 -1.86 -6.44
N ALA A 41 0.12 -3.07 -6.52
CA ALA A 41 1.45 -3.40 -5.99
C ALA A 41 2.58 -2.64 -6.70
N PHE A 42 2.45 -2.47 -8.02
CA PHE A 42 3.38 -1.65 -8.81
C PHE A 42 3.35 -0.19 -8.38
N LEU A 43 2.16 0.35 -8.10
CA LEU A 43 1.99 1.71 -7.59
C LEU A 43 2.63 1.89 -6.21
N MET A 44 2.44 0.92 -5.30
CA MET A 44 3.11 0.90 -3.99
C MET A 44 4.64 0.88 -4.13
N ALA A 45 5.17 0.10 -5.07
CA ALA A 45 6.60 0.03 -5.35
C ALA A 45 7.15 1.37 -5.87
N ILE A 46 6.42 2.05 -6.78
CA ILE A 46 6.79 3.37 -7.28
C ILE A 46 6.83 4.40 -6.15
N ILE A 47 5.85 4.40 -5.25
CA ILE A 47 5.80 5.40 -4.17
C ILE A 47 6.95 5.20 -3.18
N ARG A 48 7.28 3.95 -2.83
CA ARG A 48 8.47 3.66 -2.01
C ARG A 48 9.75 4.12 -2.70
N ASN A 49 9.89 3.85 -4.00
CA ASN A 49 11.07 4.29 -4.75
C ASN A 49 11.13 5.83 -4.85
N GLY A 50 9.99 6.48 -5.08
CA GLY A 50 9.87 7.94 -5.14
C GLY A 50 10.22 8.61 -3.80
N CYS A 51 9.70 8.11 -2.68
CA CYS A 51 10.05 8.63 -1.35
C CYS A 51 11.54 8.44 -1.03
N ASN A 52 12.13 7.32 -1.48
CA ASN A 52 13.54 7.06 -1.30
C ASN A 52 14.42 8.01 -2.14
N LEU A 53 14.03 8.27 -3.40
CA LEU A 53 14.71 9.24 -4.28
C LEU A 53 14.60 10.68 -3.76
N LEU A 54 13.49 11.02 -3.13
CA LEU A 54 13.28 12.30 -2.47
C LEU A 54 14.01 12.43 -1.12
N ASN A 55 14.79 11.42 -0.73
CA ASN A 55 15.55 11.37 0.51
C ASN A 55 14.69 11.61 1.77
N VAL A 56 13.43 11.14 1.73
CA VAL A 56 12.49 11.28 2.85
C VAL A 56 12.96 10.37 4.00
N GLU A 57 13.07 10.94 5.20
CA GLU A 57 13.39 10.22 6.44
C GLU A 57 12.44 9.04 6.67
N VAL A 58 12.95 7.96 7.27
CA VAL A 58 12.22 6.68 7.41
C VAL A 58 10.97 6.85 8.30
N GLU A 59 11.04 7.73 9.29
CA GLU A 59 9.95 8.10 10.18
C GLU A 59 8.78 8.70 9.37
N TRP A 60 9.09 9.59 8.43
CA TRP A 60 8.11 10.20 7.54
C TRP A 60 7.57 9.20 6.51
N GLN A 61 8.40 8.28 6.01
CA GLN A 61 7.92 7.21 5.13
C GLN A 61 6.85 6.35 5.83
N GLN A 62 7.02 6.03 7.10
CA GLN A 62 6.04 5.24 7.86
C GLN A 62 4.71 5.97 8.01
N VAL A 63 4.73 7.28 8.28
CA VAL A 63 3.53 8.13 8.35
C VAL A 63 2.84 8.21 6.98
N LEU A 64 3.60 8.38 5.90
CA LEU A 64 3.08 8.44 4.54
C LEU A 64 2.41 7.12 4.12
N ILE A 65 3.00 5.97 4.47
CA ILE A 65 2.43 4.65 4.21
C ILE A 65 1.09 4.49 4.95
N GLY A 66 1.04 4.85 6.24
CA GLY A 66 -0.21 4.82 7.01
C GLY A 66 -1.30 5.73 6.43
N ALA A 67 -0.94 6.96 6.05
CA ALA A 67 -1.85 7.90 5.40
C ALA A 67 -2.35 7.36 4.05
N MET A 68 -1.48 6.74 3.26
CA MET A 68 -1.86 6.14 1.97
C MET A 68 -2.85 5.00 2.15
N VAL A 69 -2.68 4.14 3.16
CA VAL A 69 -3.63 3.06 3.45
C VAL A 69 -5.01 3.61 3.79
N ILE A 70 -5.08 4.69 4.58
CA ILE A 70 -6.35 5.36 4.90
C ILE A 70 -7.00 5.90 3.62
N VAL A 71 -6.24 6.55 2.76
CA VAL A 71 -6.73 7.05 1.46
C VAL A 71 -7.20 5.91 0.57
N ALA A 72 -6.45 4.82 0.49
CA ALA A 72 -6.80 3.64 -0.29
C ALA A 72 -8.13 3.02 0.17
N VAL A 73 -8.30 2.86 1.49
CA VAL A 73 -9.54 2.33 2.07
C VAL A 73 -10.71 3.30 1.88
N PHE A 74 -10.48 4.60 2.02
CA PHE A 74 -11.51 5.60 1.78
C PHE A 74 -11.96 5.60 0.31
N TYR A 75 -11.01 5.51 -0.61
CA TYR A 75 -11.26 5.40 -2.04
C TYR A 75 -12.02 4.11 -2.38
N ASP A 76 -11.62 2.96 -1.81
CA ASP A 76 -12.35 1.70 -1.96
C ASP A 76 -13.80 1.81 -1.47
N ARG A 77 -14.03 2.42 -0.29
CA ARG A 77 -15.39 2.66 0.21
C ARG A 77 -16.20 3.58 -0.69
N TRP A 78 -15.60 4.63 -1.25
CA TRP A 78 -16.29 5.53 -2.15
C TRP A 78 -16.63 4.86 -3.50
N GLN A 79 -15.70 4.07 -4.04
CA GLN A 79 -15.93 3.34 -5.28
C GLN A 79 -17.06 2.31 -5.13
N ARG A 80 -17.20 1.70 -3.94
CA ARG A 80 -18.33 0.82 -3.60
C ARG A 80 -19.68 1.55 -3.57
N GLY A 81 -19.73 2.83 -3.17
CA GLY A 81 -20.97 3.62 -3.21
C GLY A 81 -21.44 3.98 -4.62
N ARG A 82 -20.61 3.74 -5.64
CA ARG A 82 -20.91 3.99 -7.05
C ARG A 82 -21.26 2.72 -7.85
N ARG A 83 -21.28 1.54 -7.20
CA ARG A 83 -21.73 0.25 -7.75
C ARG A 83 -22.93 -0.25 -6.97
#